data_AF-A0A3D1U035-F1
#
_entry.id   AF-A0A3D1U035-F1
#
_cell.length_a   1.000
_cell.length_b   1.000
_cell.length_c   1.000
_cell.angle_alpha   90.00
_cell.angle_beta   90.00
_cell.angle_gamma   90.00
#
_symmetry.space_group_name_H-M   'P 1'
#
loop_
_entity.id
_entity.type
_entity.pdbx_description
1 polymer ?
#
loop_
_entity_poly.entity_id
_entity_poly.type
_entity_poly.pdbx_seq_one_letter_code
_entity_poly.pdbx_strand_id
1 'polypeptide(L)' 'LRSWRTSLARKQDLPAYTILPDRTLRAIAAARPHTLGELGTLDGMGPAKLERYAEDILAVVGS' A
#
# COMPACT_ATOMS: atom_id res chain seq x y z
N LEU A 1 -5.35 -1.42 6.50
CA LEU A 1 -4.65 -1.76 5.23
C LEU A 1 -5.33 -2.85 4.38
N ARG A 2 -5.61 -4.05 4.88
CA ARG A 2 -6.25 -5.14 4.08
C ARG A 2 -7.60 -4.74 3.48
N SER A 3 -8.48 -4.14 4.30
CA SER A 3 -9.80 -3.66 3.85
C SER A 3 -9.68 -2.63 2.74
N TRP A 4 -8.79 -1.63 2.90
CA TRP A 4 -8.50 -0.63 1.85
C TRP A 4 -8.09 -1.30 0.53
N ARG A 5 -7.14 -2.25 0.57
CA ARG A 5 -6.69 -2.97 -0.63
C ARG A 5 -7.84 -3.69 -1.31
N THR A 6 -8.66 -4.42 -0.56
CA THR A 6 -9.80 -5.17 -1.12
C THR A 6 -10.85 -4.23 -1.72
N SER A 7 -11.13 -3.11 -1.07
CA SER A 7 -12.06 -2.09 -1.57
C SER A 7 -11.55 -1.45 -2.87
N LEU A 8 -10.26 -1.10 -2.93
CA LEU A 8 -9.66 -0.52 -4.13
C LEU A 8 -9.61 -1.52 -5.30
N ALA A 9 -9.28 -2.77 -5.02
CA ALA A 9 -9.28 -3.85 -6.00
C ALA A 9 -10.67 -4.05 -6.63
N ARG A 10 -11.72 -4.04 -5.80
CA ARG A 10 -13.12 -4.10 -6.27
C ARG A 10 -13.49 -2.88 -7.11
N LYS A 11 -13.08 -1.67 -6.71
CA LYS A 11 -13.34 -0.44 -7.49
C LYS A 11 -12.67 -0.46 -8.86
N GLN A 12 -11.50 -1.09 -8.99
CA GLN A 12 -10.75 -1.17 -10.23
C GLN A 12 -11.06 -2.44 -11.05
N ASP A 13 -11.94 -3.31 -10.56
CA ASP A 13 -12.20 -4.64 -11.14
C ASP A 13 -10.92 -5.47 -11.37
N LEU A 14 -10.00 -5.39 -10.42
CA LEU A 14 -8.71 -6.08 -10.45
C LEU A 14 -8.56 -7.03 -9.26
N PRO A 15 -7.78 -8.11 -9.40
CA PRO A 15 -7.37 -8.91 -8.25
C PRO A 15 -6.60 -8.09 -7.21
N ALA A 16 -6.85 -8.32 -5.92
CA ALA A 16 -6.25 -7.52 -4.84
C ALA A 16 -4.72 -7.59 -4.79
N TYR A 17 -4.12 -8.70 -5.22
CA TYR A 17 -2.67 -8.85 -5.28
C TYR A 17 -2.02 -7.93 -6.33
N THR A 18 -2.77 -7.49 -7.35
CA THR A 18 -2.30 -6.55 -8.39
C THR A 18 -2.10 -5.15 -7.84
N ILE A 19 -2.95 -4.73 -6.90
CA ILE A 19 -2.81 -3.44 -6.21
C ILE A 19 -1.55 -3.46 -5.34
N LEU A 20 -1.48 -4.45 -4.43
CA LEU A 20 -0.37 -4.60 -3.49
C LEU A 20 -0.16 -6.09 -3.19
N PRO A 21 1.03 -6.65 -3.51
CA PRO A 21 1.36 -8.02 -3.14
C PRO A 21 1.30 -8.23 -1.63
N ASP A 22 0.98 -9.45 -1.21
CA ASP A 22 0.88 -9.78 0.22
C ASP A 22 2.19 -9.55 0.98
N ARG A 23 3.34 -9.74 0.32
CA ARG A 23 4.67 -9.45 0.91
C ARG A 23 4.78 -7.98 1.29
N THR A 24 4.47 -7.08 0.37
CA THR A 24 4.52 -5.62 0.61
C THR A 24 3.46 -5.18 1.62
N LEU A 25 2.25 -5.75 1.56
CA LEU A 25 1.21 -5.45 2.54
C LEU A 25 1.62 -5.81 3.98
N ARG A 26 2.29 -6.96 4.17
CA ARG A 26 2.86 -7.34 5.48
C ARG A 26 4.01 -6.42 5.88
N ALA A 27 4.89 -6.06 4.95
CA ALA A 27 6.01 -5.15 5.22
C ALA A 27 5.51 -3.78 5.70
N ILE A 28 4.50 -3.20 5.03
CA ILE A 28 3.88 -1.93 5.44
C ILE A 28 3.24 -2.06 6.83
N ALA A 29 2.49 -3.14 7.08
CA ALA A 29 1.85 -3.36 8.37
C ALA A 29 2.85 -3.52 9.53
N ALA A 30 4.03 -4.10 9.26
CA ALA A 30 5.08 -4.26 10.25
C ALA A 30 5.89 -2.96 10.48
N ALA A 31 6.24 -2.27 9.40
CA ALA A 31 7.06 -1.05 9.48
C ALA A 31 6.27 0.19 9.95
N ARG A 32 4.94 0.20 9.74
CA ARG A 32 4.04 1.33 10.03
C ARG A 32 4.61 2.69 9.56
N PRO A 33 4.92 2.85 8.25
CA PRO A 33 5.51 4.09 7.76
C PRO A 33 4.56 5.28 7.97
N HIS A 34 5.14 6.41 8.34
CA HIS A 34 4.48 7.70 8.51
C HIS A 34 4.87 8.72 7.43
N THR A 35 5.88 8.39 6.61
CA THR A 35 6.33 9.26 5.52
C THR A 35 6.44 8.52 4.19
N LEU A 36 6.37 9.28 3.08
CA LEU A 36 6.64 8.79 1.73
C LEU A 36 8.02 8.14 1.61
N GLY A 37 9.04 8.72 2.26
CA GLY A 37 10.39 8.19 2.27
C GLY A 37 10.47 6.82 2.92
N GLU A 38 9.88 6.65 4.10
CA GLU A 38 9.80 5.37 4.79
C GLU A 38 9.05 4.32 3.97
N LEU A 39 7.93 4.70 3.37
CA LEU A 39 7.14 3.82 2.52
C LEU A 39 7.93 3.36 1.28
N GLY A 40 8.75 4.24 0.70
CA GLY A 40 9.61 3.94 -0.44
C GLY A 40 10.80 3.03 -0.13
N THR A 41 11.16 2.84 1.14
CA THR A 41 12.16 1.84 1.53
C THR A 41 11.63 0.40 1.48
N LEU A 42 10.31 0.23 1.40
CA LEU A 42 9.67 -1.08 1.45
C LEU A 42 9.65 -1.75 0.09
N ASP A 43 10.09 -3.01 0.05
CA ASP A 43 10.11 -3.79 -1.17
C ASP A 43 8.71 -3.98 -1.78
N GLY A 44 8.60 -3.71 -3.09
CA GLY A 44 7.36 -3.67 -3.84
C GLY A 44 6.62 -2.32 -3.83
N MET A 45 7.18 -1.28 -3.20
CA MET A 45 6.74 0.13 -3.32
C MET A 45 7.66 0.92 -4.26
N GLY A 46 7.65 0.55 -5.54
CA GLY A 46 8.35 1.32 -6.58
C GLY A 46 7.67 2.66 -6.90
N PRO A 47 8.32 3.54 -7.68
CA PRO A 47 7.86 4.92 -7.95
C PRO A 47 6.39 5.00 -8.37
N ALA A 48 5.96 4.19 -9.34
CA ALA A 48 4.58 4.19 -9.83
C ALA A 48 3.52 3.84 -8.76
N LYS A 49 3.87 2.98 -7.80
CA LYS A 49 2.96 2.63 -6.69
C LYS A 49 2.98 3.69 -5.60
N LEU A 50 4.12 4.33 -5.36
CA LEU A 50 4.21 5.45 -4.44
C LEU A 50 3.35 6.61 -4.95
N GLU A 51 3.52 7.00 -6.21
CA GLU A 51 2.71 8.07 -6.82
C GLU A 51 1.21 7.77 -6.75
N ARG A 52 0.80 6.51 -6.93
CA ARG A 52 -0.61 6.15 -7.00
C ARG A 52 -1.27 5.87 -5.65
N TYR A 53 -0.52 5.31 -4.69
CA TYR A 53 -1.10 4.72 -3.48
C TYR A 53 -0.50 5.25 -2.17
N ALA A 54 0.57 6.05 -2.20
CA ALA A 54 1.25 6.43 -0.96
C ALA A 54 0.34 7.21 0.00
N GLU A 55 -0.40 8.20 -0.50
CA GLU A 55 -1.30 9.03 0.33
C GLU A 55 -2.36 8.17 1.04
N ASP A 56 -3.05 7.33 0.26
CA ASP A 56 -4.04 6.38 0.74
C ASP A 56 -3.47 5.43 1.81
N ILE A 57 -2.29 4.86 1.55
CA ILE A 57 -1.64 3.91 2.47
C ILE A 57 -1.26 4.63 3.77
N LEU A 58 -0.67 5.81 3.69
CA LEU A 58 -0.25 6.60 4.84
C LEU A 58 -1.46 7.02 5.69
N ALA A 59 -2.58 7.40 5.07
CA ALA A 59 -3.83 7.71 5.77
C ALA A 59 -4.37 6.49 6.54
N VAL A 60 -4.24 5.29 5.96
CA VAL A 60 -4.73 4.03 6.54
C VAL A 60 -3.81 3.46 7.63
N VAL A 61 -2.52 3.80 7.63
CA VAL A 61 -1.51 3.24 8.56
C VAL A 61 -1.17 4.22 9.68
N GLY A 62 -1.26 5.53 9.40
CA GLY A 62 -1.07 6.62 10.35
C GLY A 62 -2.28 6.93 11.22
N SER A 63 -3.42 6.26 10.99
CA SER A 63 -4.58 6.22 11.91
C SER A 63 -4.47 5.10 12.94
#